data_AF-Q0RI33-F1
#
_entry.id   AF-Q0RI33-F1
#
_cell.length_a   1.000
_cell.length_b   1.000
_cell.length_c   1.000
_cell.angle_alpha   90.00
_cell.angle_beta   90.00
_cell.angle_gamma   90.00
#
_symmetry.space_group_name_H-M   'P 1'
#
loop_
_entity.id
_entity.type
_entity.pdbx_description
1 polymer ?
#
loop_
_entity_poly.entity_id
_entity_poly.type
_entity_poly.pdbx_seq_one_letter_code
_entity_poly.pdbx_strand_id
1 'polypeptide(L)'
;MAVGRCGRGRRGRPDVGVVGDVGLAAGGAGAVPRNRRPRCPHRDHRPARADAPTTSNRDTQEYPAARPEETASERGRRVIEILCVHGARLGFDVAREYPVPGGRLDVVWLAAQGCAIPRFERPLPVVGFEVESGHRTRKYIKGDYLNLADLGAGLGVIVLLGDGEKVAATRRFAETFIDRPGPRILVWSEQDVYRLPPTSPRHRS
;
A
#
# COMPACT_ATOMS: atom_id res chain seq x y z
N MET A 1 30.27 3.08 -55.66
CA MET A 1 31.74 3.15 -55.56
C MET A 1 32.08 4.20 -54.52
N ALA A 2 32.90 4.06 -53.49
CA ALA A 2 33.73 2.97 -52.99
C ALA A 2 33.71 3.07 -51.45
N VAL A 3 33.81 1.92 -50.80
CA VAL A 3 33.72 1.74 -49.35
C VAL A 3 35.13 1.74 -48.77
N GLY A 4 35.44 2.66 -47.86
CA GLY A 4 36.69 2.69 -47.10
C GLY A 4 36.60 1.81 -45.85
N ARG A 5 37.41 0.73 -45.82
CA ARG A 5 37.61 -0.15 -44.66
C ARG A 5 38.79 0.34 -43.79
N CYS A 6 38.78 -0.19 -42.56
CA CYS A 6 39.92 -0.58 -41.71
C CYS A 6 40.18 0.27 -40.45
N GLY A 7 40.17 -0.43 -39.31
CA GLY A 7 40.62 0.04 -38.01
C GLY A 7 40.24 -0.90 -36.86
N ARG A 8 40.69 -2.17 -36.91
CA ARG A 8 40.59 -3.09 -35.76
C ARG A 8 41.68 -2.77 -34.74
N GLY A 9 41.30 -2.33 -33.55
CA GLY A 9 42.16 -2.30 -32.36
C GLY A 9 41.72 -3.36 -31.35
N ARG A 10 42.58 -4.36 -31.11
CA ARG A 10 42.49 -5.31 -29.97
C ARG A 10 43.44 -4.86 -28.86
N ARG A 11 43.20 -5.40 -27.65
CA ARG A 11 43.99 -5.39 -26.38
C ARG A 11 43.37 -4.45 -25.33
N GLY A 12 43.14 -4.85 -24.08
CA GLY A 12 43.45 -6.09 -23.38
C GLY A 12 42.59 -6.27 -22.13
N ARG A 13 42.46 -7.52 -21.69
CA ARG A 13 42.01 -7.90 -20.35
C ARG A 13 43.14 -7.63 -19.34
N PRO A 14 42.80 -7.40 -18.07
CA PRO A 14 43.55 -8.00 -16.98
C PRO A 14 42.69 -9.03 -16.22
N ASP A 15 43.42 -10.02 -15.75
CA ASP A 15 43.02 -11.19 -14.98
C ASP A 15 42.94 -10.88 -13.47
N VAL A 16 42.06 -11.65 -12.81
CA VAL A 16 42.23 -12.33 -11.50
C VAL A 16 42.45 -11.51 -10.23
N GLY A 17 41.54 -11.72 -9.27
CA GLY A 17 41.71 -11.46 -7.84
C GLY A 17 40.67 -12.22 -7.02
N VAL A 18 41.00 -13.45 -6.64
CA VAL A 18 40.32 -14.29 -5.63
C VAL A 18 40.76 -13.85 -4.21
N VAL A 19 40.06 -14.34 -3.19
CA VAL A 19 40.31 -14.32 -1.72
C VAL A 19 39.42 -13.29 -0.99
N GLY A 20 38.59 -13.65 -0.01
CA GLY A 20 38.46 -14.91 0.70
C GLY A 20 37.25 -14.94 1.63
N ASP A 21 36.98 -16.18 2.03
CA ASP A 21 35.93 -16.67 2.91
C ASP A 21 36.29 -16.39 4.38
N VAL A 22 35.36 -15.83 5.17
CA VAL A 22 35.48 -15.80 6.64
C VAL A 22 34.11 -15.94 7.29
N GLY A 23 33.86 -17.13 7.84
CA GLY A 23 33.59 -17.25 9.28
C GLY A 23 32.14 -17.13 9.74
N LEU A 24 31.54 -18.30 9.93
CA LEU A 24 30.42 -18.58 10.84
C LEU A 24 30.60 -17.92 12.23
N ALA A 25 29.50 -17.46 12.82
CA ALA A 25 29.22 -17.69 14.23
C ALA A 25 27.71 -17.76 14.48
N ALA A 26 27.22 -18.97 14.76
CA ALA A 26 25.92 -19.25 15.33
C ALA A 26 25.97 -19.15 16.87
N GLY A 27 24.87 -18.71 17.48
CA GLY A 27 24.65 -18.77 18.92
C GLY A 27 23.68 -17.67 19.35
N GLY A 28 22.63 -17.90 20.14
CA GLY A 28 22.13 -19.11 20.76
C GLY A 28 20.70 -18.83 21.22
N ALA A 29 19.89 -19.89 21.26
CA ALA A 29 18.52 -19.85 21.73
C ALA A 29 18.46 -19.56 23.23
N GLY A 30 17.73 -18.51 23.61
CA GLY A 30 17.33 -18.24 24.99
C GLY A 30 15.81 -18.36 25.12
N ALA A 31 15.34 -19.53 25.56
CA ALA A 31 13.94 -19.77 25.93
C ALA A 31 13.75 -19.39 27.40
N VAL A 32 12.76 -18.53 27.69
CA VAL A 32 12.31 -18.16 29.04
C VAL A 32 10.76 -18.09 29.02
N PRO A 33 10.06 -18.49 30.09
CA PRO A 33 8.85 -19.32 29.99
C PRO A 33 7.51 -18.60 29.94
N ARG A 34 6.51 -19.39 29.52
CA ARG A 34 5.06 -19.11 29.52
C ARG A 34 4.55 -18.78 30.92
N ASN A 35 3.99 -17.58 31.08
CA ASN A 35 3.25 -17.23 32.30
C ASN A 35 1.74 -17.49 32.12
N ARG A 36 1.16 -18.21 33.07
CA ARG A 36 -0.23 -18.67 33.10
C ARG A 36 -1.17 -17.54 33.56
N ARG A 37 -2.37 -17.55 32.99
CA ARG A 37 -3.53 -16.66 33.22
C ARG A 37 -3.96 -16.58 34.70
N PRO A 38 -4.74 -15.54 35.05
CA PRO A 38 -5.99 -15.77 35.78
C PRO A 38 -7.23 -15.41 34.95
N ARG A 39 -8.24 -16.28 35.06
CA ARG A 39 -9.60 -16.15 34.52
C ARG A 39 -10.38 -15.16 35.39
N CYS A 40 -11.13 -14.25 34.77
CA CYS A 40 -12.23 -13.54 35.44
C CYS A 40 -13.57 -14.20 35.09
N PRO A 41 -14.51 -14.28 36.06
CA PRO A 41 -15.72 -15.10 35.96
C PRO A 41 -16.82 -14.46 35.11
N HIS A 42 -17.55 -15.34 34.43
CA HIS A 42 -18.85 -15.15 33.78
C HIS A 42 -19.84 -14.47 34.73
N ARG A 43 -20.55 -13.44 34.25
CA ARG A 43 -21.80 -12.98 34.87
C ARG A 43 -22.91 -13.11 33.84
N ASP A 44 -23.77 -14.09 34.10
CA ASP A 44 -24.98 -14.39 33.36
C ASP A 44 -26.08 -13.38 33.72
N HIS A 45 -26.60 -12.66 32.73
CA HIS A 45 -27.87 -11.95 32.87
C HIS A 45 -28.66 -11.95 31.55
N ARG A 46 -29.71 -12.76 31.51
CA ARG A 46 -30.94 -12.56 30.74
C ARG A 46 -32.01 -13.51 31.32
N PRO A 47 -33.32 -13.31 31.09
CA PRO A 47 -33.99 -12.21 30.39
C PRO A 47 -35.22 -11.64 31.14
N ALA A 48 -35.75 -10.51 30.65
CA ALA A 48 -37.16 -10.18 30.83
C ALA A 48 -37.78 -9.89 29.45
N ARG A 49 -38.66 -10.79 29.02
CA ARG A 49 -39.78 -10.55 28.08
C ARG A 49 -40.90 -9.87 28.90
N ALA A 50 -41.89 -9.17 28.37
CA ALA A 50 -42.25 -8.62 27.07
C ALA A 50 -43.50 -7.77 27.39
N ASP A 51 -43.72 -6.65 26.71
CA ASP A 51 -45.08 -6.11 26.54
C ASP A 51 -45.11 -5.28 25.25
N ALA A 52 -45.98 -5.71 24.34
CA ALA A 52 -46.57 -4.97 23.23
C ALA A 52 -48.10 -5.03 23.47
N PRO A 53 -48.96 -4.19 22.88
CA PRO A 53 -48.81 -3.43 21.63
C PRO A 53 -49.30 -1.95 21.76
N THR A 54 -49.20 -1.12 20.72
CA THR A 54 -50.36 -0.74 19.89
C THR A 54 -49.89 0.09 18.69
N THR A 55 -50.46 -0.24 17.53
CA THR A 55 -50.31 0.37 16.20
C THR A 55 -50.87 1.79 16.11
N SER A 56 -50.13 2.70 15.47
CA SER A 56 -50.68 3.88 14.81
C SER A 56 -49.91 4.12 13.51
N ASN A 57 -50.63 4.01 12.40
CA ASN A 57 -50.18 4.19 11.03
C ASN A 57 -50.09 5.67 10.66
N ARG A 58 -49.25 5.94 9.64
CA ARG A 58 -49.10 7.17 8.83
C ARG A 58 -48.04 8.16 9.29
N ASP A 59 -46.83 7.91 8.82
CA ASP A 59 -46.19 8.80 7.86
C ASP A 59 -45.17 7.98 7.08
N THR A 60 -45.58 7.47 5.91
CA THR A 60 -44.63 6.95 4.93
C THR A 60 -43.96 8.16 4.29
N GLN A 61 -43.03 8.75 5.03
CA GLN A 61 -42.03 9.62 4.47
C GLN A 61 -41.23 8.73 3.52
N GLU A 62 -41.37 8.95 2.21
CA GLU A 62 -40.52 8.33 1.20
C GLU A 62 -39.07 8.65 1.56
N TYR A 63 -38.42 7.72 2.26
CA TYR A 63 -36.99 7.68 2.34
C TYR A 63 -36.48 7.58 0.91
N PRO A 64 -35.58 8.46 0.46
CA PRO A 64 -34.97 8.31 -0.85
C PRO A 64 -34.43 6.89 -0.92
N ALA A 65 -34.81 6.18 -2.00
CA ALA A 65 -34.41 4.82 -2.28
C ALA A 65 -32.94 4.62 -1.87
N ALA A 66 -32.67 3.55 -1.12
CA ALA A 66 -31.34 3.17 -0.69
C ALA A 66 -30.37 3.42 -1.85
N ARG A 67 -29.37 4.28 -1.64
CA ARG A 67 -28.35 4.57 -2.65
C ARG A 67 -27.91 3.21 -3.23
N PRO A 68 -27.86 3.04 -4.56
CA PRO A 68 -27.39 1.79 -5.13
C PRO A 68 -26.05 1.45 -4.48
N GLU A 69 -25.91 0.20 -4.02
CA GLU A 69 -24.69 -0.27 -3.38
C GLU A 69 -23.50 0.10 -4.27
N GLU A 70 -22.64 0.97 -3.77
CA GLU A 70 -21.53 1.51 -4.54
C GLU A 70 -20.62 0.36 -4.97
N THR A 71 -20.37 0.26 -6.27
CA THR A 71 -19.56 -0.83 -6.81
C THR A 71 -18.09 -0.69 -6.36
N ALA A 72 -17.36 -1.80 -6.29
CA ALA A 72 -15.92 -1.77 -5.97
C ALA A 72 -15.11 -0.87 -6.94
N SER A 73 -15.55 -0.75 -8.19
CA SER A 73 -14.93 0.14 -9.19
C SER A 73 -15.15 1.61 -8.87
N GLU A 74 -16.35 1.99 -8.44
CA GLU A 74 -16.66 3.38 -8.06
C GLU A 74 -15.90 3.79 -6.80
N ARG A 75 -15.84 2.89 -5.81
CA ARG A 75 -15.02 3.07 -4.60
C ARG A 75 -13.55 3.25 -4.93
N GLY A 76 -13.00 2.38 -5.80
CA GLY A 76 -11.61 2.49 -6.24
C GLY A 76 -11.32 3.83 -6.93
N ARG A 77 -12.21 4.26 -7.84
CA ARG A 77 -12.11 5.58 -8.48
C ARG A 77 -12.10 6.73 -7.47
N ARG A 78 -12.99 6.70 -6.47
CA ARG A 78 -13.05 7.72 -5.41
C ARG A 78 -11.77 7.73 -4.57
N VAL A 79 -11.27 6.56 -4.18
CA VAL A 79 -10.03 6.45 -3.41
C VAL A 79 -8.85 7.02 -4.19
N ILE A 80 -8.70 6.65 -5.46
CA ILE A 80 -7.67 7.20 -6.35
C ILE A 80 -7.77 8.72 -6.43
N GLU A 81 -8.99 9.27 -6.58
CA GLU A 81 -9.21 10.72 -6.63
C GLU A 81 -8.77 11.42 -5.33
N ILE A 82 -9.13 10.87 -4.18
CA ILE A 82 -8.72 11.42 -2.87
C ILE A 82 -7.20 11.41 -2.73
N LEU A 83 -6.55 10.31 -3.09
CA LEU A 83 -5.09 10.21 -3.07
C LEU A 83 -4.44 11.25 -3.98
N CYS A 84 -5.03 11.50 -5.16
CA CYS A 84 -4.51 12.51 -6.08
C CYS A 84 -4.66 13.92 -5.52
N VAL A 85 -5.86 14.27 -5.04
CA VAL A 85 -6.12 15.59 -4.44
C VAL A 85 -5.23 15.82 -3.22
N HIS A 86 -5.05 14.80 -2.38
CA HIS A 86 -4.25 14.93 -1.18
C HIS A 86 -2.75 15.04 -1.49
N GLY A 87 -2.22 14.24 -2.42
CA GLY A 87 -0.83 14.35 -2.87
C GLY A 87 -0.50 15.74 -3.41
N ALA A 88 -1.35 16.28 -4.29
CA ALA A 88 -1.19 17.63 -4.83
C ALA A 88 -1.23 18.70 -3.72
N ARG A 89 -2.14 18.58 -2.74
CA ARG A 89 -2.21 19.49 -1.59
C ARG A 89 -0.98 19.45 -0.68
N LEU A 90 -0.27 18.33 -0.65
CA LEU A 90 1.00 18.19 0.07
C LEU A 90 2.20 18.75 -0.72
N GLY A 91 1.99 19.21 -1.96
CA GLY A 91 3.03 19.73 -2.83
C GLY A 91 3.80 18.67 -3.61
N PHE A 92 3.25 17.46 -3.72
CA PHE A 92 3.77 16.44 -4.63
C PHE A 92 3.21 16.62 -6.03
N ASP A 93 4.01 16.28 -7.04
CA ASP A 93 3.48 15.98 -8.36
C ASP A 93 2.79 14.61 -8.28
N VAL A 94 1.62 14.46 -8.89
CA VAL A 94 0.84 13.22 -8.82
C VAL A 94 0.75 12.58 -10.19
N ALA A 95 1.13 11.31 -10.28
CA ALA A 95 0.98 10.50 -11.48
C ALA A 95 0.02 9.34 -11.22
N ARG A 96 -0.82 9.04 -12.22
CA ARG A 96 -1.73 7.89 -12.24
C ARG A 96 -1.23 6.85 -13.23
N GLU A 97 -1.56 5.59 -13.00
CA GLU A 97 -1.12 4.46 -13.85
C GLU A 97 0.41 4.51 -14.12
N TYR A 98 1.17 4.80 -13.07
CA TYR A 98 2.60 5.06 -13.19
C TYR A 98 3.34 3.78 -13.59
N PRO A 99 4.13 3.80 -14.67
CA PRO A 99 4.78 2.59 -15.16
C PRO A 99 5.92 2.13 -14.25
N VAL A 100 5.96 0.84 -13.96
CA VAL A 100 7.07 0.16 -13.29
C VAL A 100 7.47 -1.08 -14.11
N PRO A 101 8.69 -1.64 -13.93
CA PRO A 101 9.03 -2.92 -14.54
C PRO A 101 7.96 -3.97 -14.25
N GLY A 102 7.33 -4.51 -15.30
CA GLY A 102 6.32 -5.56 -15.15
C GLY A 102 4.89 -5.11 -14.82
N GLY A 103 4.62 -3.81 -14.66
CA GLY A 103 3.28 -3.36 -14.29
C GLY A 103 3.05 -1.85 -14.34
N ARG A 104 1.99 -1.43 -13.67
CA ARG A 104 1.65 -0.03 -13.41
C ARG A 104 1.09 0.08 -12.00
N LEU A 105 1.39 1.18 -11.33
CA LEU A 105 0.81 1.53 -10.03
C LEU A 105 -0.36 2.49 -10.23
N ASP A 106 -1.42 2.35 -9.44
CA ASP A 106 -2.59 3.22 -9.54
C ASP A 106 -2.26 4.70 -9.35
N VAL A 107 -1.48 5.03 -8.31
CA VAL A 107 -1.07 6.41 -7.99
C VAL A 107 0.38 6.44 -7.48
N VAL A 108 1.14 7.45 -7.89
CA VAL A 108 2.46 7.76 -7.33
C VAL A 108 2.53 9.25 -6.99
N TRP A 109 2.99 9.55 -5.77
CA TRP A 109 3.39 10.89 -5.36
C TRP A 109 4.88 11.08 -5.62
N LEU A 110 5.20 12.08 -6.44
CA LEU A 110 6.53 12.41 -6.92
C LEU A 110 7.00 13.68 -6.21
N ALA A 111 8.27 13.70 -5.79
CA ALA A 111 8.88 14.93 -5.28
C ALA A 111 8.96 15.95 -6.41
N ALA A 112 8.42 17.15 -6.17
CA ALA A 112 8.59 18.28 -7.06
C ALA A 112 10.09 18.48 -7.32
N GLN A 113 10.48 18.56 -8.59
CA GLN A 113 11.87 18.69 -9.01
C GLN A 113 12.42 20.08 -8.61
N GLY A 114 12.88 20.19 -7.35
CA GLY A 114 13.55 21.38 -6.83
C GLY A 114 15.08 21.28 -6.86
N CYS A 115 15.63 20.10 -7.16
CA CYS A 115 17.07 19.86 -7.25
C CYS A 115 17.42 19.15 -8.57
N ALA A 116 18.29 19.78 -9.36
CA ALA A 116 18.88 19.14 -10.52
C ALA A 116 19.90 18.11 -10.03
N ILE A 117 19.54 16.83 -10.05
CA ILE A 117 20.49 15.75 -9.82
C ILE A 117 21.18 15.45 -11.17
N PRO A 118 22.52 15.55 -11.28
CA PRO A 118 23.20 15.29 -12.54
C PRO A 118 22.86 13.90 -13.09
N ARG A 119 22.47 13.85 -14.37
CA ARG A 119 22.04 12.63 -15.10
C ARG A 119 20.74 11.99 -14.59
N PHE A 120 19.94 12.71 -13.80
CA PHE A 120 18.64 12.25 -13.35
C PHE A 120 17.56 13.27 -13.72
N GLU A 121 16.85 12.97 -14.81
CA GLU A 121 15.91 13.91 -15.45
C GLU A 121 14.44 13.62 -15.09
N ARG A 122 14.19 12.59 -14.29
CA ARG A 122 12.83 12.15 -13.94
C ARG A 122 12.44 12.66 -12.54
N PRO A 123 11.15 12.85 -12.24
CA PRO A 123 10.71 13.12 -10.87
C PRO A 123 11.01 11.90 -9.97
N LEU A 124 11.41 12.14 -8.72
CA LEU A 124 11.70 11.07 -7.76
C LEU A 124 10.39 10.55 -7.14
N PRO A 125 10.10 9.24 -7.21
CA PRO A 125 8.95 8.68 -6.52
C PRO A 125 9.17 8.69 -5.00
N VAL A 126 8.19 9.22 -4.27
CA VAL A 126 8.20 9.33 -2.81
C VAL A 126 7.28 8.31 -2.19
N VAL A 127 6.05 8.21 -2.69
CA VAL A 127 5.04 7.24 -2.25
C VAL A 127 4.36 6.59 -3.44
N GLY A 128 4.29 5.25 -3.45
CA GLY A 128 3.48 4.49 -4.42
C GLY A 128 2.23 3.90 -3.77
N PHE A 129 1.11 3.86 -4.50
CA PHE A 129 -0.17 3.33 -4.04
C PHE A 129 -0.72 2.31 -5.04
N GLU A 130 -1.21 1.18 -4.52
CA GLU A 130 -2.07 0.23 -5.24
C GLU A 130 -3.41 0.14 -4.52
N VAL A 131 -4.51 0.25 -5.26
CA VAL A 131 -5.88 0.24 -4.72
C VAL A 131 -6.56 -1.07 -5.10
N GLU A 132 -6.69 -1.96 -4.14
CA GLU A 132 -7.16 -3.32 -4.36
C GLU A 132 -8.56 -3.57 -3.84
N SER A 133 -9.36 -4.25 -4.67
CA SER A 133 -10.72 -4.65 -4.29
C SER A 133 -10.73 -6.03 -3.63
N GLY A 134 -11.51 -6.20 -2.57
CA GLY A 134 -11.55 -7.41 -1.73
C GLY A 134 -11.94 -8.73 -2.41
N HIS A 135 -12.15 -8.75 -3.73
CA HIS A 135 -12.38 -9.96 -4.53
C HIS A 135 -11.08 -10.59 -5.03
N ARG A 136 -9.93 -9.92 -4.87
CA ARG A 136 -8.65 -10.37 -5.41
C ARG A 136 -7.95 -11.38 -4.51
N THR A 137 -7.28 -12.34 -5.15
CA THR A 137 -6.57 -13.46 -4.51
C THR A 137 -5.16 -13.06 -4.03
N ARG A 138 -4.53 -13.93 -3.23
CA ARG A 138 -3.12 -13.81 -2.78
C ARG A 138 -2.11 -13.48 -3.88
N LYS A 139 -2.37 -13.90 -5.12
CA LYS A 139 -1.52 -13.63 -6.28
C LYS A 139 -1.41 -12.13 -6.58
N TYR A 140 -2.51 -11.38 -6.43
CA TYR A 140 -2.57 -9.96 -6.75
C TYR A 140 -1.78 -9.14 -5.73
N ILE A 141 -2.02 -9.36 -4.43
CA ILE A 141 -1.26 -8.72 -3.35
C ILE A 141 0.26 -8.92 -3.50
N LYS A 142 0.69 -10.12 -3.92
CA LYS A 142 2.12 -10.37 -4.20
C LYS A 142 2.61 -9.54 -5.40
N GLY A 143 1.80 -9.38 -6.44
CA GLY A 143 2.10 -8.53 -7.58
C GLY A 143 2.24 -7.07 -7.17
N ASP A 144 1.29 -6.56 -6.40
CA ASP A 144 1.29 -5.17 -5.89
C ASP A 144 2.52 -4.89 -5.04
N TYR A 145 2.87 -5.84 -4.16
CA TYR A 145 4.10 -5.77 -3.38
C TYR A 145 5.34 -5.66 -4.27
N LEU A 146 5.42 -6.46 -5.35
CA LEU A 146 6.56 -6.42 -6.28
C LEU A 146 6.59 -5.10 -7.06
N ASN A 147 5.46 -4.62 -7.56
CA ASN A 147 5.36 -3.33 -8.24
C ASN A 147 5.84 -2.18 -7.33
N LEU A 148 5.42 -2.19 -6.06
CA LEU A 148 5.84 -1.20 -5.05
C LEU A 148 7.32 -1.33 -4.69
N ALA A 149 7.86 -2.54 -4.67
CA ALA A 149 9.30 -2.78 -4.48
C ALA A 149 10.11 -2.22 -5.65
N ASP A 150 9.68 -2.49 -6.88
CA ASP A 150 10.35 -2.08 -8.12
C ASP A 150 10.28 -0.56 -8.36
N LEU A 151 9.31 0.14 -7.78
CA LEU A 151 9.25 1.60 -7.79
C LEU A 151 10.47 2.23 -7.11
N GLY A 152 11.03 1.58 -6.08
CA GLY A 152 12.15 2.13 -5.31
C GLY A 152 11.81 3.39 -4.50
N ALA A 153 10.53 3.63 -4.21
CA ALA A 153 10.08 4.76 -3.40
C ALA A 153 10.41 4.59 -1.92
N GLY A 154 10.39 5.70 -1.17
CA GLY A 154 10.58 5.69 0.28
C GLY A 154 9.45 4.98 1.05
N LEU A 155 8.25 4.90 0.45
CA LEU A 155 7.07 4.26 1.02
C LEU A 155 6.18 3.66 -0.10
N GLY A 156 5.68 2.44 0.11
CA GLY A 156 4.59 1.87 -0.66
C GLY A 156 3.35 1.68 0.20
N VAL A 157 2.17 1.74 -0.39
CA VAL A 157 0.89 1.57 0.30
C VAL A 157 -0.04 0.70 -0.54
N ILE A 158 -0.54 -0.38 0.04
CA ILE A 158 -1.63 -1.17 -0.54
C ILE A 158 -2.92 -0.75 0.18
N VAL A 159 -3.86 -0.18 -0.55
CA VAL A 159 -5.17 0.23 -0.04
C VAL A 159 -6.19 -0.85 -0.33
N LEU A 160 -6.79 -1.42 0.72
CA LEU A 160 -7.83 -2.44 0.60
C LEU A 160 -9.20 -1.79 0.66
N LEU A 161 -9.97 -1.96 -0.42
CA LEU A 161 -11.37 -1.55 -0.50
C LEU A 161 -12.28 -2.60 0.15
N GLY A 162 -13.32 -2.12 0.82
CA GLY A 162 -14.28 -2.97 1.51
C GLY A 162 -14.00 -3.14 2.99
N ASP A 163 -14.86 -3.93 3.61
CA ASP A 163 -14.81 -4.33 5.01
C ASP A 163 -15.18 -5.81 5.15
N GLY A 164 -15.22 -6.29 6.39
CA GLY A 164 -15.56 -7.67 6.72
C GLY A 164 -14.38 -8.65 6.71
N GLU A 165 -14.69 -9.91 7.01
CA GLU A 165 -13.68 -10.93 7.33
C GLU A 165 -12.74 -11.25 6.16
N LYS A 166 -13.24 -11.16 4.92
CA LYS A 166 -12.41 -11.38 3.72
C LYS A 166 -11.32 -10.32 3.59
N VAL A 167 -11.67 -9.04 3.76
CA VAL A 167 -10.71 -7.93 3.73
C VAL A 167 -9.72 -8.03 4.90
N ALA A 168 -10.21 -8.39 6.10
CA ALA A 168 -9.34 -8.64 7.25
C ALA A 168 -8.34 -9.79 7.03
N ALA A 169 -8.77 -10.88 6.38
CA ALA A 169 -7.88 -11.98 5.99
C ALA A 169 -6.84 -11.54 4.95
N THR A 170 -7.25 -10.77 3.94
CA THR A 170 -6.32 -10.20 2.94
C THR A 170 -5.30 -9.28 3.59
N ARG A 171 -5.72 -8.43 4.53
CA ARG A 171 -4.84 -7.56 5.30
C ARG A 171 -3.78 -8.35 6.06
N ARG A 172 -4.20 -9.33 6.87
CA ARG A 172 -3.28 -10.20 7.62
C ARG A 172 -2.28 -10.92 6.71
N PHE A 173 -2.72 -11.32 5.51
CA PHE A 173 -1.84 -11.93 4.52
C PHE A 173 -0.84 -10.92 3.94
N ALA A 174 -1.29 -9.73 3.54
CA ALA A 174 -0.42 -8.67 3.03
C ALA A 174 0.65 -8.27 4.07
N GLU A 175 0.26 -8.20 5.34
CA GLU A 175 1.16 -7.88 6.46
C GLU A 175 2.32 -8.91 6.59
N THR A 176 2.13 -10.18 6.20
CA THR A 176 3.22 -11.18 6.23
C THR A 176 4.40 -10.90 5.29
N PHE A 177 4.21 -10.02 4.29
CA PHE A 177 5.28 -9.62 3.37
C PHE A 177 6.10 -8.45 3.90
N ILE A 178 5.60 -7.71 4.89
CA ILE A 178 6.18 -6.46 5.38
C ILE A 178 7.26 -6.71 6.43
N ASP A 179 7.24 -7.86 7.11
CA ASP A 179 8.20 -8.23 8.17
C ASP A 179 9.59 -8.67 7.66
N ARG A 180 9.96 -8.29 6.44
CA ARG A 180 11.24 -8.67 5.82
C ARG A 180 12.07 -7.42 5.49
N PRO A 181 13.41 -7.52 5.47
CA PRO A 181 14.26 -6.48 4.89
C PRO A 181 13.81 -6.19 3.46
N GLY A 182 13.44 -4.95 3.16
CA GLY A 182 12.79 -4.63 1.90
C GLY A 182 12.19 -3.22 1.86
N PRO A 183 11.33 -2.95 0.85
CA PRO A 183 10.62 -1.68 0.76
C PRO A 183 9.72 -1.48 1.98
N ARG A 184 9.63 -0.23 2.45
CA ARG A 184 8.69 0.13 3.52
C ARG A 184 7.30 0.13 2.92
N ILE A 185 6.49 -0.88 3.22
CA ILE A 185 5.12 -1.00 2.70
C ILE A 185 4.13 -0.95 3.87
N LEU A 186 3.02 -0.24 3.68
CA LEU A 186 1.89 -0.22 4.61
C LEU A 186 0.66 -0.83 3.94
N VAL A 187 -0.26 -1.35 4.76
CA VAL A 187 -1.59 -1.78 4.30
C VAL A 187 -2.61 -0.86 4.94
N TRP A 188 -3.33 -0.13 4.10
CA TRP A 188 -4.39 0.78 4.50
C TRP A 188 -5.77 0.18 4.18
N SER A 189 -6.74 0.55 5.00
CA SER A 189 -8.15 0.44 4.63
C SER A 189 -8.59 1.68 3.85
N GLU A 190 -9.72 1.58 3.17
CA GLU A 190 -10.39 2.74 2.57
C GLU A 190 -10.63 3.87 3.60
N GLN A 191 -10.97 3.54 4.85
CA GLN A 191 -11.15 4.55 5.90
C GLN A 191 -9.86 5.28 6.26
N ASP A 192 -8.70 4.65 6.13
CA ASP A 192 -7.42 5.32 6.40
C ASP A 192 -7.16 6.43 5.37
N VAL A 193 -7.55 6.20 4.11
CA VAL A 193 -7.53 7.23 3.05
C VAL A 193 -8.50 8.37 3.38
N TYR A 194 -9.70 8.06 3.86
CA TYR A 194 -10.69 9.07 4.22
C TYR A 194 -10.30 9.92 5.44
N ARG A 195 -9.39 9.42 6.28
CA ARG A 195 -8.86 10.13 7.45
C ARG A 195 -7.65 11.00 7.14
N LEU A 196 -7.18 11.02 5.89
CA LEU A 196 -6.10 11.91 5.49
C LEU A 196 -6.50 13.36 5.82
N PRO A 197 -5.70 14.07 6.64
CA PRO A 197 -6.14 15.32 7.22
C PRO A 197 -6.35 16.39 6.14
N PRO A 198 -7.36 17.25 6.24
CA PRO A 198 -7.39 18.47 5.45
C PRO A 198 -6.20 19.32 5.87
N THR A 199 -5.20 19.52 5.00
CA THR A 199 -4.02 20.29 5.37
C THR A 199 -4.38 21.76 5.55
N SER A 200 -4.05 22.32 6.72
CA SER A 200 -3.82 23.76 6.86
C SER A 200 -2.48 24.12 6.20
N PRO A 201 -2.38 25.26 5.50
CA PRO A 201 -1.14 25.67 4.87
C PRO A 201 -0.04 25.81 5.92
N ARG A 202 1.05 25.06 5.77
CA ARG A 202 2.25 25.29 6.58
C ARG A 202 2.81 26.66 6.21
N HIS A 203 2.73 27.62 7.13
CA HIS A 203 3.50 28.85 7.05
C HIS A 203 4.98 28.47 6.89
N ARG A 204 5.55 28.78 5.74
CA ARG A 204 7.01 28.81 5.58
C ARG A 204 7.47 30.09 6.29
N SER A 205 8.11 29.92 7.45
CA SER A 205 8.93 30.94 8.11
C SER A 205 10.24 31.12 7.37
#